data_AF-A0AAV6GQP0-F1
#
_entry.id   AF-A0AAV6GQP0-F1
#
_cell.length_a   1.000
_cell.length_b   1.000
_cell.length_c   1.000
_cell.angle_alpha   90.00
_cell.angle_beta   90.00
_cell.angle_gamma   90.00
#
_symmetry.space_group_name_H-M   'P 1'
#
loop_
_entity.id
_entity.type
_entity.pdbx_description
1 polymer ?
#
loop_
_entity_poly.entity_id
_entity_poly.type
_entity_poly.pdbx_seq_one_letter_code
_entity_poly.pdbx_strand_id
1 'polypeptide(L)'
;MLHATMKTTLLLFYSLVCVATDASQTDLDEVCTEPLPVVANAEVSEEYRRHNYTDGSVLPFSCRLGYVSAGRTMYSCSKAKWLRVRNGKCVPRPCELPEDIPNGSYDLVEGTDLVFGATIKYTCDEGYQMMSRFDTQVCMVDGWSNSLPVCEAVTCSPEDNPSLILRGLPEDDTPISFGHKLQFECADSGRVIRGEPEVTCTSAGQWSHPFPRCEVVTCELERTYSSVTVRGVPANGEPVKYGKTLYFTCAEDGRTIRGEREVTCTSTGEWSAPFPKCEAITCAREKIHTSIHVRGLPTGNGPVIYGTKLYFSCAHSSMVLHGAREVVCLDNGQWSNMFPRCEKQPVPDGSCGPPPPVEFADIVRGSKVVYSHGDWVEFQCQPYYLLESRNWYPSWMQCKNGKWENESMRCRRPCTVTLEDMDKRNIEFQRPRDDLRHVTHGDRTRPTTQE
;
A
#
# COMPACT_ATOMS: atom_id res chain seq x y z
N MET A 1 65.85 -94.21 -53.95
CA MET A 1 66.70 -95.16 -54.70
C MET A 1 68.12 -95.01 -54.19
N LEU A 2 68.80 -96.12 -53.88
CA LEU A 2 70.23 -96.28 -53.48
C LEU A 2 70.76 -95.38 -52.32
N HIS A 3 71.35 -95.93 -51.25
CA HIS A 3 72.66 -96.60 -51.12
C HIS A 3 73.86 -95.68 -51.44
N ALA A 4 74.96 -95.65 -50.66
CA ALA A 4 75.38 -96.51 -49.54
C ALA A 4 76.36 -95.84 -48.55
N THR A 5 76.58 -96.49 -47.40
CA THR A 5 77.56 -96.17 -46.35
C THR A 5 78.74 -97.18 -46.33
N MET A 6 79.98 -96.73 -46.11
CA MET A 6 81.14 -97.52 -45.61
C MET A 6 82.08 -96.54 -44.85
N LYS A 7 82.62 -96.72 -43.63
CA LYS A 7 82.80 -97.83 -42.65
C LYS A 7 84.13 -98.62 -42.72
N THR A 8 85.17 -98.11 -42.03
CA THR A 8 86.40 -98.77 -41.46
C THR A 8 87.14 -97.71 -40.61
N THR A 9 87.75 -97.88 -39.41
CA THR A 9 87.96 -99.01 -38.46
C THR A 9 89.18 -99.93 -38.66
N LEU A 10 90.28 -99.69 -37.91
CA LEU A 10 91.26 -100.63 -37.26
C LEU A 10 92.41 -99.81 -36.57
N LEU A 11 92.74 -99.99 -35.27
CA LEU A 11 93.93 -100.70 -34.69
C LEU A 11 95.32 -100.04 -34.93
N LEU A 12 96.33 -99.96 -34.02
CA LEU A 12 96.64 -100.52 -32.68
C LEU A 12 97.58 -99.59 -31.85
N PHE A 13 97.56 -99.80 -30.53
CA PHE A 13 98.57 -99.55 -29.47
C PHE A 13 100.00 -99.06 -29.83
N TYR A 14 100.51 -98.10 -29.04
CA TYR A 14 101.79 -98.26 -28.34
C TYR A 14 101.80 -97.45 -27.02
N SER A 15 102.39 -98.01 -25.96
CA SER A 15 102.47 -97.42 -24.62
C SER A 15 103.86 -96.86 -24.32
N LEU A 16 103.94 -95.67 -23.72
CA LEU A 16 105.13 -95.24 -22.96
C LEU A 16 104.73 -94.34 -21.79
N VAL A 17 105.61 -94.29 -20.79
CA VAL A 17 105.28 -94.01 -19.38
C VAL A 17 105.84 -92.66 -18.91
N CYS A 18 105.07 -91.99 -18.04
CA CYS A 18 105.41 -90.88 -17.13
C CYS A 18 106.42 -89.81 -17.57
N VAL A 19 105.95 -88.55 -17.56
CA VAL A 19 106.35 -87.64 -16.47
C VAL A 19 105.08 -87.05 -15.85
N ALA A 20 104.95 -87.12 -14.54
CA ALA A 20 103.96 -86.37 -13.79
C ALA A 20 104.67 -85.20 -13.09
N THR A 21 104.16 -83.99 -13.28
CA THR A 21 104.53 -82.82 -12.47
C THR A 21 103.29 -81.97 -12.24
N ASP A 22 102.98 -81.81 -10.96
CA ASP A 22 102.17 -80.78 -10.33
C ASP A 22 100.68 -80.66 -10.71
N ALA A 23 99.89 -81.37 -9.91
CA ALA A 23 98.59 -80.90 -9.49
C ALA A 23 98.73 -79.58 -8.71
N SER A 24 98.56 -78.45 -9.38
CA SER A 24 98.30 -77.17 -8.73
C SER A 24 96.88 -77.17 -8.14
N GLN A 25 96.71 -77.78 -6.98
CA GLN A 25 95.50 -77.68 -6.19
C GLN A 25 95.48 -76.33 -5.46
N THR A 26 95.16 -75.26 -6.19
CA THR A 26 94.79 -73.96 -5.62
C THR A 26 93.34 -73.99 -5.13
N ASP A 27 93.09 -73.24 -4.07
CA ASP A 27 91.84 -73.13 -3.29
C ASP A 27 90.50 -73.28 -4.02
N LEU A 28 89.49 -73.76 -3.29
CA LEU A 28 88.12 -73.38 -3.59
C LEU A 28 88.02 -71.86 -3.36
N ASP A 29 87.96 -71.11 -4.46
CA ASP A 29 87.81 -69.66 -4.48
C ASP A 29 86.78 -69.15 -3.45
N GLU A 30 87.23 -68.50 -2.36
CA GLU A 30 86.37 -67.80 -1.39
C GLU A 30 85.83 -66.47 -1.99
N VAL A 31 85.33 -66.54 -3.22
CA VAL A 31 84.98 -65.43 -4.09
C VAL A 31 83.47 -65.27 -4.16
N CYS A 32 82.99 -64.04 -4.00
CA CYS A 32 81.58 -63.71 -4.24
C CYS A 32 81.36 -63.42 -5.74
N THR A 33 80.25 -63.94 -6.27
CA THR A 33 79.84 -63.80 -7.67
C THR A 33 78.37 -63.35 -7.75
N GLU A 34 77.77 -63.38 -8.95
CA GLU A 34 76.35 -63.11 -9.13
C GLU A 34 75.45 -64.23 -8.54
N PRO A 35 74.23 -63.91 -8.06
CA PRO A 35 73.56 -62.61 -8.10
C PRO A 35 74.10 -61.61 -7.07
N LEU A 36 74.30 -60.37 -7.50
CA LEU A 36 74.65 -59.27 -6.60
C LEU A 36 73.50 -58.98 -5.60
N PRO A 37 73.79 -58.47 -4.38
CA PRO A 37 72.75 -58.14 -3.41
C PRO A 37 71.75 -57.12 -3.94
N VAL A 38 70.46 -57.43 -3.88
CA VAL A 38 69.42 -56.48 -4.30
C VAL A 38 69.21 -55.43 -3.20
N VAL A 39 69.21 -54.16 -3.60
CA VAL A 39 68.91 -53.01 -2.74
C VAL A 39 67.83 -52.18 -3.43
N ALA A 40 66.72 -51.94 -2.73
CA ALA A 40 65.58 -51.21 -3.30
C ALA A 40 66.00 -49.80 -3.73
N ASN A 41 65.57 -49.42 -4.95
CA ASN A 41 65.83 -48.12 -5.58
C ASN A 41 67.32 -47.73 -5.68
N ALA A 42 68.18 -48.75 -5.75
CA ALA A 42 69.62 -48.59 -5.89
C ALA A 42 70.19 -49.48 -7.00
N GLU A 43 71.44 -49.23 -7.34
CA GLU A 43 72.25 -50.00 -8.28
C GLU A 43 73.72 -49.95 -7.88
N VAL A 44 74.52 -50.87 -8.38
CA VAL A 44 75.97 -50.87 -8.21
C VAL A 44 76.55 -50.01 -9.31
N SER A 45 77.33 -48.97 -8.98
CA SER A 45 78.03 -48.16 -9.99
C SER A 45 78.91 -49.06 -10.86
N GLU A 46 78.87 -48.87 -12.18
CA GLU A 46 79.56 -49.72 -13.16
C GLU A 46 81.07 -49.90 -12.86
N GLU A 47 81.74 -48.88 -12.32
CA GLU A 47 83.15 -48.93 -11.92
C GLU A 47 83.48 -50.00 -10.84
N TYR A 48 82.49 -50.44 -10.05
CA TYR A 48 82.62 -51.51 -9.05
C TYR A 48 82.00 -52.83 -9.51
N ARG A 49 81.44 -52.92 -10.72
CA ARG A 49 80.90 -54.17 -11.26
C ARG A 49 82.04 -55.05 -11.77
N ARG A 50 82.10 -56.28 -11.25
CA ARG A 50 83.11 -57.30 -11.58
C ARG A 50 82.41 -58.65 -11.65
N HIS A 51 82.97 -59.58 -12.43
CA HIS A 51 82.47 -60.94 -12.49
C HIS A 51 82.74 -61.70 -11.17
N ASN A 52 83.91 -61.45 -10.56
CA ASN A 52 84.42 -62.10 -9.36
C ASN A 52 84.89 -61.05 -8.34
N TYR A 53 84.61 -61.29 -7.05
CA TYR A 53 85.01 -60.44 -5.91
C TYR A 53 85.70 -61.28 -4.83
N THR A 54 86.97 -61.00 -4.51
CA THR A 54 87.71 -61.69 -3.44
C THR A 54 87.26 -61.24 -2.04
N ASP A 55 87.58 -62.03 -1.01
CA ASP A 55 87.41 -61.62 0.41
C ASP A 55 87.99 -60.21 0.65
N GLY A 56 87.25 -59.41 1.42
CA GLY A 56 87.54 -57.98 1.66
C GLY A 56 87.07 -57.03 0.54
N SER A 57 86.71 -57.51 -0.65
CA SER A 57 86.16 -56.67 -1.72
C SER A 57 84.89 -55.94 -1.26
N VAL A 58 84.76 -54.66 -1.59
CA VAL A 58 83.58 -53.83 -1.24
C VAL A 58 82.73 -53.50 -2.45
N LEU A 59 81.41 -53.50 -2.24
CA LEU A 59 80.38 -53.21 -3.22
C LEU A 59 79.52 -52.04 -2.72
N PRO A 60 79.85 -50.80 -3.08
CA PRO A 60 79.03 -49.63 -2.76
C PRO A 60 77.82 -49.57 -3.71
N PHE A 61 76.69 -49.12 -3.18
CA PHE A 61 75.47 -48.88 -3.95
C PHE A 61 75.21 -47.37 -4.09
N SER A 62 74.77 -46.98 -5.27
CA SER A 62 74.29 -45.66 -5.64
C SER A 62 72.78 -45.69 -5.79
N CYS A 63 72.08 -44.62 -5.42
CA CYS A 63 70.64 -44.53 -5.59
C CYS A 63 70.27 -44.24 -7.05
N ARG A 64 69.19 -44.84 -7.53
CA ARG A 64 68.64 -44.56 -8.87
C ARG A 64 68.13 -43.13 -8.96
N LEU A 65 67.98 -42.64 -10.19
CA LEU A 65 67.37 -41.32 -10.45
C LEU A 65 66.03 -41.17 -9.73
N GLY A 66 65.80 -39.99 -9.13
CA GLY A 66 64.65 -39.72 -8.26
C GLY A 66 64.82 -40.16 -6.80
N TYR A 67 65.92 -40.81 -6.42
CA TYR A 67 66.19 -41.25 -5.04
C TYR A 67 67.50 -40.65 -4.48
N VAL A 68 67.54 -40.45 -3.17
CA VAL A 68 68.69 -39.94 -2.42
C VAL A 68 69.10 -40.91 -1.30
N SER A 69 70.36 -40.88 -0.90
CA SER A 69 70.92 -41.85 0.06
C SER A 69 70.69 -41.42 1.51
N ALA A 70 69.71 -42.05 2.18
CA ALA A 70 69.59 -42.06 3.62
C ALA A 70 70.68 -42.98 4.23
N GLY A 71 71.92 -42.48 4.22
CA GLY A 71 73.12 -43.23 4.57
C GLY A 71 73.65 -44.12 3.43
N ARG A 72 74.95 -44.45 3.49
CA ARG A 72 75.62 -45.24 2.43
C ARG A 72 75.34 -46.73 2.60
N THR A 73 74.78 -47.38 1.58
CA THR A 73 74.68 -48.85 1.52
C THR A 73 75.97 -49.45 0.97
N MET A 74 76.49 -50.46 1.66
CA MET A 74 77.72 -51.13 1.28
C MET A 74 77.69 -52.59 1.71
N TYR A 75 78.05 -53.47 0.79
CA TYR A 75 78.37 -54.87 1.10
C TYR A 75 79.87 -55.09 1.03
N SER A 76 80.35 -56.10 1.75
CA SER A 76 81.69 -56.65 1.59
C SER A 76 81.56 -58.14 1.30
N CYS A 77 82.37 -58.64 0.38
CA CYS A 77 82.54 -60.08 0.23
C CYS A 77 83.37 -60.59 1.41
N SER A 78 82.88 -61.58 2.14
CA SER A 78 83.74 -62.38 3.00
C SER A 78 83.34 -63.85 3.01
N LYS A 79 84.34 -64.74 2.90
CA LYS A 79 84.17 -66.20 2.85
C LYS A 79 83.08 -66.64 1.85
N ALA A 80 83.22 -66.18 0.61
CA ALA A 80 82.26 -66.37 -0.49
C ALA A 80 80.81 -65.91 -0.20
N LYS A 81 80.58 -65.00 0.77
CA LYS A 81 79.25 -64.45 1.09
C LYS A 81 79.23 -62.93 1.13
N TRP A 82 78.16 -62.35 0.60
CA TRP A 82 77.88 -60.92 0.67
C TRP A 82 77.38 -60.52 2.07
N LEU A 83 78.23 -59.85 2.85
CA LEU A 83 77.87 -59.31 4.17
C LEU A 83 77.53 -57.83 4.06
N ARG A 84 76.36 -57.42 4.59
CA ARG A 84 75.94 -56.01 4.62
C ARG A 84 76.72 -55.27 5.70
N VAL A 85 77.78 -54.56 5.32
CA VAL A 85 78.65 -53.80 6.25
C VAL A 85 78.13 -52.38 6.55
N ARG A 86 77.29 -51.80 5.69
CA ARG A 86 76.56 -50.56 6.00
C ARG A 86 75.11 -50.63 5.54
N ASN A 87 74.20 -50.23 6.42
CA ASN A 87 72.75 -50.35 6.24
C ASN A 87 72.08 -49.01 5.86
N GLY A 88 72.52 -48.42 4.75
CA GLY A 88 71.83 -47.28 4.14
C GLY A 88 70.50 -47.68 3.48
N LYS A 89 69.74 -46.67 3.04
CA LYS A 89 68.54 -46.82 2.20
C LYS A 89 68.51 -45.75 1.12
N CYS A 90 67.92 -46.05 -0.02
CA CYS A 90 67.57 -45.05 -1.03
C CYS A 90 66.10 -44.64 -0.80
N VAL A 91 65.90 -43.39 -0.39
CA VAL A 91 64.58 -42.80 -0.16
C VAL A 91 64.25 -41.86 -1.32
N PRO A 92 62.96 -41.67 -1.67
CA PRO A 92 62.56 -40.69 -2.68
C PRO A 92 63.19 -39.32 -2.42
N ARG A 93 63.63 -38.62 -3.47
CA ARG A 93 64.14 -37.25 -3.38
C ARG A 93 62.99 -36.32 -2.96
N PRO A 94 63.12 -35.47 -1.92
CA PRO A 94 62.12 -34.45 -1.63
C PRO A 94 62.12 -33.38 -2.73
N CYS A 95 60.93 -32.93 -3.13
CA CYS A 95 60.78 -31.65 -3.81
C CYS A 95 60.78 -30.51 -2.79
N GLU A 96 61.01 -29.29 -3.28
CA GLU A 96 60.79 -28.09 -2.47
C GLU A 96 59.28 -27.96 -2.17
N LEU A 97 58.95 -27.39 -1.01
CA LEU A 97 57.56 -27.08 -0.66
C LEU A 97 57.03 -26.09 -1.71
N PRO A 98 55.92 -26.39 -2.42
CA PRO A 98 55.33 -25.45 -3.35
C PRO A 98 54.96 -24.14 -2.65
N GLU A 99 55.20 -23.01 -3.30
CA GLU A 99 54.74 -21.72 -2.81
C GLU A 99 53.20 -21.66 -2.85
N ASP A 100 52.60 -20.96 -1.90
CA ASP A 100 51.17 -20.68 -1.89
C ASP A 100 50.79 -19.82 -3.11
N ILE A 101 49.76 -20.22 -3.84
CA ILE A 101 49.23 -19.42 -4.94
C ILE A 101 48.22 -18.38 -4.42
N PRO A 102 48.14 -17.17 -5.00
CA PRO A 102 47.13 -16.21 -4.62
C PRO A 102 45.73 -16.70 -5.03
N ASN A 103 44.80 -16.72 -4.08
CA ASN A 103 43.40 -17.12 -4.28
C ASN A 103 43.22 -18.57 -4.76
N GLY A 104 44.02 -19.48 -4.21
CA GLY A 104 43.87 -20.90 -4.38
C GLY A 104 44.69 -21.69 -3.37
N SER A 105 44.48 -23.00 -3.36
CA SER A 105 45.14 -23.96 -2.47
C SER A 105 45.58 -25.19 -3.25
N TYR A 106 46.35 -26.08 -2.64
CA TYR A 106 46.70 -27.38 -3.24
C TYR A 106 46.55 -28.54 -2.26
N ASP A 107 46.19 -29.68 -2.81
CA ASP A 107 46.10 -30.96 -2.10
C ASP A 107 47.08 -31.98 -2.71
N LEU A 108 47.62 -32.85 -1.86
CA LEU A 108 48.38 -34.02 -2.30
C LEU A 108 47.40 -35.10 -2.79
N VAL A 109 47.35 -35.30 -4.11
CA VAL A 109 46.42 -36.26 -4.74
C VAL A 109 47.05 -37.63 -5.01
N GLU A 110 48.37 -37.71 -5.17
CA GLU A 110 49.12 -38.97 -5.26
C GLU A 110 50.41 -38.92 -4.44
N GLY A 111 50.68 -39.98 -3.68
CA GLY A 111 51.82 -40.07 -2.76
C GLY A 111 51.41 -39.90 -1.29
N THR A 112 52.40 -39.84 -0.41
CA THR A 112 52.20 -39.66 1.06
C THR A 112 53.00 -38.49 1.64
N ASP A 113 53.85 -37.87 0.83
CA ASP A 113 54.76 -36.77 1.18
C ASP A 113 55.21 -36.08 -0.13
N LEU A 114 55.80 -34.89 -0.06
CA LEU A 114 56.23 -34.07 -1.20
C LEU A 114 57.57 -34.57 -1.77
N VAL A 115 57.57 -35.79 -2.28
CA VAL A 115 58.76 -36.51 -2.75
C VAL A 115 58.60 -37.07 -4.16
N PHE A 116 59.70 -37.50 -4.79
CA PHE A 116 59.74 -37.96 -6.17
C PHE A 116 58.62 -38.95 -6.54
N GLY A 117 57.84 -38.60 -7.56
CA GLY A 117 56.66 -39.32 -8.01
C GLY A 117 55.35 -38.91 -7.34
N ALA A 118 55.35 -37.98 -6.38
CA ALA A 118 54.14 -37.39 -5.83
C ALA A 118 53.46 -36.42 -6.81
N THR A 119 52.13 -36.37 -6.78
CA THR A 119 51.32 -35.44 -7.58
C THR A 119 50.49 -34.57 -6.65
N ILE A 120 50.60 -33.25 -6.80
CA ILE A 120 49.73 -32.28 -6.15
C ILE A 120 48.74 -31.69 -7.17
N LYS A 121 47.55 -31.31 -6.69
CA LYS A 121 46.53 -30.62 -7.48
C LYS A 121 46.17 -29.31 -6.82
N TYR A 122 46.18 -28.24 -7.60
CA TYR A 122 45.73 -26.91 -7.23
C TYR A 122 44.23 -26.73 -7.52
N THR A 123 43.56 -26.01 -6.64
CA THR A 123 42.16 -25.61 -6.75
C THR A 123 42.08 -24.11 -6.47
N CYS A 124 41.45 -23.34 -7.36
CA CYS A 124 41.20 -21.92 -7.10
C CYS A 124 40.09 -21.75 -6.05
N ASP A 125 40.19 -20.69 -5.25
CA ASP A 125 39.20 -20.36 -4.23
C ASP A 125 37.86 -19.94 -4.85
N GLU A 126 36.78 -19.95 -4.05
CA GLU A 126 35.46 -19.56 -4.55
C GLU A 126 35.45 -18.13 -5.08
N GLY A 127 34.98 -17.95 -6.32
CA GLY A 127 35.03 -16.67 -7.03
C GLY A 127 36.29 -16.45 -7.86
N TYR A 128 37.18 -17.45 -7.96
CA TYR A 128 38.36 -17.42 -8.83
C TYR A 128 38.35 -18.60 -9.81
N GLN A 129 38.95 -18.41 -10.98
CA GLN A 129 39.01 -19.40 -12.06
C GLN A 129 40.45 -19.73 -12.46
N MET A 130 40.67 -20.99 -12.82
CA MET A 130 41.96 -21.53 -13.24
C MET A 130 42.31 -21.06 -14.66
N MET A 131 43.22 -20.09 -14.78
CA MET A 131 43.68 -19.57 -16.07
C MET A 131 44.85 -20.38 -16.65
N SER A 132 45.45 -21.25 -15.84
CA SER A 132 46.58 -22.08 -16.25
C SER A 132 46.14 -23.38 -16.91
N ARG A 133 46.89 -23.79 -17.95
CA ARG A 133 46.64 -25.02 -18.73
C ARG A 133 46.70 -26.33 -17.92
N PHE A 134 47.34 -26.31 -16.75
CA PHE A 134 47.53 -27.46 -15.87
C PHE A 134 47.19 -27.02 -14.44
N ASP A 135 46.34 -27.80 -13.79
CA ASP A 135 45.96 -27.69 -12.39
C ASP A 135 46.80 -28.63 -11.49
N THR A 136 47.71 -29.42 -12.07
CA THR A 136 48.53 -30.40 -11.35
C THR A 136 50.02 -30.14 -11.53
N GLN A 137 50.81 -30.60 -10.56
CA GLN A 137 52.27 -30.70 -10.63
C GLN A 137 52.73 -32.06 -10.11
N VAL A 138 53.73 -32.64 -10.76
CA VAL A 138 54.38 -33.90 -10.37
C VAL A 138 55.79 -33.61 -9.89
N CYS A 139 56.21 -34.21 -8.77
CA CYS A 139 57.56 -34.09 -8.25
C CYS A 139 58.52 -34.95 -9.08
N MET A 140 59.29 -34.31 -9.95
CA MET A 140 60.24 -34.93 -10.87
C MET A 140 61.67 -34.91 -10.27
N VAL A 141 62.65 -35.41 -11.02
CA VAL A 141 64.06 -35.47 -10.55
C VAL A 141 64.61 -34.07 -10.23
N ASP A 142 64.18 -33.07 -10.99
CA ASP A 142 64.70 -31.69 -10.95
C ASP A 142 63.73 -30.70 -10.29
N GLY A 143 62.72 -31.19 -9.55
CA GLY A 143 61.68 -30.37 -8.92
C GLY A 143 60.29 -30.59 -9.54
N TRP A 144 59.37 -29.65 -9.35
CA TRP A 144 58.00 -29.74 -9.86
C TRP A 144 57.93 -29.62 -11.39
N SER A 145 57.02 -30.37 -12.02
CA SER A 145 56.95 -30.55 -13.48
C SER A 145 56.61 -29.30 -14.31
N ASN A 146 56.09 -28.25 -13.68
CA ASN A 146 55.64 -27.01 -14.32
C ASN A 146 55.63 -25.85 -13.32
N SER A 147 55.46 -24.63 -13.82
CA SER A 147 55.25 -23.44 -12.98
C SER A 147 53.98 -23.54 -12.15
N LEU A 148 53.90 -22.72 -11.10
CA LEU A 148 52.67 -22.50 -10.33
C LEU A 148 51.52 -22.05 -11.24
N PRO A 149 50.29 -22.50 -10.98
CA PRO A 149 49.12 -22.02 -11.71
C PRO A 149 48.67 -20.63 -11.24
N VAL A 150 47.86 -19.98 -12.08
CA VAL A 150 47.30 -18.65 -11.87
C VAL A 150 45.78 -18.75 -11.75
N CYS A 151 45.25 -18.24 -10.64
CA CYS A 151 43.83 -18.07 -10.37
C CYS A 151 43.44 -16.59 -10.52
N GLU A 152 42.59 -16.27 -11.49
CA GLU A 152 42.07 -14.91 -11.70
C GLU A 152 40.64 -14.78 -11.17
N ALA A 153 40.27 -13.57 -10.72
CA ALA A 153 38.92 -13.33 -10.22
C ALA A 153 37.88 -13.54 -11.32
N VAL A 154 36.80 -14.25 -10.99
CA VAL A 154 35.62 -14.36 -11.84
C VAL A 154 34.90 -13.01 -11.84
N THR A 155 34.59 -12.51 -13.02
CA THR A 155 33.99 -11.18 -13.22
C THR A 155 32.66 -11.26 -13.98
N CYS A 156 31.78 -10.31 -13.71
CA CYS A 156 30.52 -10.12 -14.40
C CYS A 156 30.51 -8.76 -15.10
N SER A 157 30.01 -8.71 -16.34
CA SER A 157 29.81 -7.44 -17.05
C SER A 157 28.39 -6.91 -16.82
N PRO A 158 28.19 -5.62 -16.51
CA PRO A 158 26.87 -5.01 -16.54
C PRO A 158 26.40 -4.85 -17.99
N GLU A 159 25.10 -5.03 -18.24
CA GLU A 159 24.48 -4.68 -19.53
C GLU A 159 24.08 -3.19 -19.54
N ASP A 160 24.46 -2.46 -20.60
CA ASP A 160 24.01 -1.09 -20.82
C ASP A 160 22.51 -1.04 -21.15
N ASN A 161 21.71 -0.55 -20.21
CA ASN A 161 20.28 -0.31 -20.40
C ASN A 161 19.90 1.10 -19.95
N PRO A 162 19.62 2.05 -20.87
CA PRO A 162 19.33 3.45 -20.53
C PRO A 162 17.99 3.65 -19.79
N SER A 163 17.17 2.61 -19.64
CA SER A 163 15.95 2.66 -18.81
C SER A 163 16.22 2.37 -17.33
N LEU A 164 17.40 1.81 -17.00
CA LEU A 164 17.84 1.47 -15.66
C LEU A 164 18.93 2.42 -15.19
N ILE A 165 18.82 2.88 -13.95
CA ILE A 165 19.93 3.44 -13.20
C ILE A 165 20.53 2.28 -12.40
N LEU A 166 21.83 2.03 -12.57
CA LEU A 166 22.56 1.04 -11.81
C LEU A 166 23.27 1.72 -10.63
N ARG A 167 23.11 1.15 -9.43
CA ARG A 167 23.85 1.51 -8.22
C ARG A 167 24.79 0.39 -7.81
N GLY A 168 25.89 0.76 -7.17
CA GLY A 168 26.93 -0.15 -6.69
C GLY A 168 28.09 -0.35 -7.65
N LEU A 169 28.06 0.19 -8.87
CA LEU A 169 29.19 0.10 -9.81
C LEU A 169 30.50 0.62 -9.17
N PRO A 170 31.66 -0.05 -9.38
CA PRO A 170 32.95 0.39 -8.86
C PRO A 170 33.36 1.78 -9.38
N GLU A 171 33.99 2.59 -8.53
CA GLU A 171 34.32 4.00 -8.84
C GLU A 171 35.43 4.14 -9.91
N ASP A 172 36.40 3.22 -9.94
CA ASP A 172 37.59 3.27 -10.81
C ASP A 172 37.46 2.39 -12.08
N ASP A 173 36.24 2.09 -12.53
CA ASP A 173 35.95 1.21 -13.69
C ASP A 173 36.59 -0.20 -13.56
N THR A 174 36.78 -0.65 -12.31
CA THR A 174 37.39 -1.95 -12.00
C THR A 174 36.41 -3.10 -12.30
N PRO A 175 36.91 -4.28 -12.74
CA PRO A 175 36.04 -5.40 -13.08
C PRO A 175 35.19 -5.86 -11.90
N ILE A 176 33.88 -6.03 -12.13
CA ILE A 176 32.94 -6.42 -11.08
C ILE A 176 33.12 -7.90 -10.76
N SER A 177 33.67 -8.23 -9.59
CA SER A 177 34.02 -9.60 -9.20
C SER A 177 32.90 -10.35 -8.47
N PHE A 178 33.11 -11.66 -8.24
CA PHE A 178 32.25 -12.52 -7.42
C PHE A 178 31.78 -11.87 -6.11
N GLY A 179 30.50 -12.09 -5.77
CA GLY A 179 29.88 -11.59 -4.54
C GLY A 179 29.47 -10.11 -4.59
N HIS A 180 29.96 -9.36 -5.58
CA HIS A 180 29.58 -7.96 -5.78
C HIS A 180 28.11 -7.84 -6.20
N LYS A 181 27.44 -6.78 -5.74
CA LYS A 181 26.01 -6.53 -5.93
C LYS A 181 25.74 -5.29 -6.78
N LEU A 182 24.76 -5.38 -7.66
CA LEU A 182 24.19 -4.22 -8.36
C LEU A 182 22.72 -4.08 -7.99
N GLN A 183 22.32 -2.85 -7.68
CA GLN A 183 20.93 -2.48 -7.39
C GLN A 183 20.39 -1.63 -8.54
N PHE A 184 19.14 -1.87 -8.91
CA PHE A 184 18.49 -1.17 -10.02
C PHE A 184 17.47 -0.16 -9.51
N GLU A 185 17.36 0.96 -10.22
CA GLU A 185 16.26 1.91 -10.15
C GLU A 185 15.77 2.24 -11.57
N CYS A 186 14.51 2.63 -11.75
CA CYS A 186 14.06 3.11 -13.06
C CYS A 186 14.49 4.55 -13.28
N ALA A 187 15.04 4.84 -14.47
CA ALA A 187 15.48 6.19 -14.84
C ALA A 187 14.31 7.20 -14.88
N ASP A 188 13.11 6.74 -15.27
CA ASP A 188 11.88 7.53 -15.24
C ASP A 188 11.11 7.32 -13.94
N SER A 189 10.78 8.41 -13.25
CA SER A 189 10.00 8.40 -11.99
C SER A 189 8.55 7.93 -12.11
N GLY A 190 8.07 7.62 -13.32
CA GLY A 190 6.75 7.02 -13.59
C GLY A 190 6.78 5.56 -14.02
N ARG A 191 7.90 4.87 -13.80
CA ARG A 191 8.09 3.45 -14.07
C ARG A 191 8.47 2.71 -12.80
N VAL A 192 8.13 1.43 -12.73
CA VAL A 192 8.49 0.51 -11.65
C VAL A 192 9.29 -0.67 -12.19
N ILE A 193 10.14 -1.20 -11.32
CA ILE A 193 10.93 -2.40 -11.58
C ILE A 193 10.01 -3.62 -11.59
N ARG A 194 10.12 -4.40 -12.67
CA ARG A 194 9.61 -5.75 -12.78
C ARG A 194 10.77 -6.71 -13.00
N GLY A 195 10.95 -7.62 -12.05
CA GLY A 195 12.12 -8.50 -11.96
C GLY A 195 12.76 -8.35 -10.58
N GLU A 196 13.97 -8.86 -10.41
CA GLU A 196 14.72 -8.69 -9.16
C GLU A 196 15.37 -7.28 -9.13
N PRO A 197 15.15 -6.46 -8.08
CA PRO A 197 15.79 -5.14 -7.95
C PRO A 197 17.27 -5.19 -7.57
N GLU A 198 17.81 -6.35 -7.18
CA GLU A 198 19.23 -6.55 -6.83
C GLU A 198 19.78 -7.84 -7.46
N VAL A 199 20.94 -7.77 -8.11
CA VAL A 199 21.65 -8.95 -8.63
C VAL A 199 23.03 -9.05 -8.02
N THR A 200 23.49 -10.28 -7.81
CA THR A 200 24.84 -10.59 -7.30
C THR A 200 25.65 -11.31 -8.37
N CYS A 201 26.93 -10.96 -8.55
CA CYS A 201 27.82 -11.69 -9.44
C CYS A 201 28.15 -13.07 -8.82
N THR A 202 27.82 -14.15 -9.52
CA THR A 202 28.02 -15.52 -9.04
C THR A 202 29.41 -16.05 -9.41
N SER A 203 29.84 -17.13 -8.75
CA SER A 203 31.11 -17.81 -9.00
C SER A 203 31.20 -18.45 -10.39
N ALA A 204 30.10 -18.45 -11.16
CA ALA A 204 30.06 -18.86 -12.57
C ALA A 204 30.27 -17.69 -13.57
N GLY A 205 30.52 -16.46 -13.11
CA GLY A 205 30.70 -15.29 -13.98
C GLY A 205 29.39 -14.76 -14.57
N GLN A 206 28.27 -15.06 -13.90
CA GLN A 206 26.92 -14.69 -14.32
C GLN A 206 26.17 -13.99 -13.20
N TRP A 207 25.25 -13.09 -13.54
CA TRP A 207 24.35 -12.47 -12.57
C TRP A 207 23.35 -13.48 -12.02
N SER A 208 23.05 -13.39 -10.72
CA SER A 208 22.12 -14.29 -10.02
C SER A 208 20.72 -14.32 -10.63
N HIS A 209 20.28 -13.21 -11.25
CA HIS A 209 19.04 -13.11 -12.01
C HIS A 209 19.26 -12.24 -13.27
N PRO A 210 18.42 -12.39 -14.32
CA PRO A 210 18.39 -11.46 -15.44
C PRO A 210 18.04 -10.04 -15.00
N PHE A 211 18.52 -9.03 -15.72
CA PHE A 211 18.26 -7.63 -15.39
C PHE A 211 16.76 -7.29 -15.48
N PRO A 212 16.23 -6.48 -14.55
CA PRO A 212 14.82 -6.15 -14.51
C PRO A 212 14.39 -5.24 -15.67
N ARG A 213 13.08 -5.07 -15.83
CA ARG A 213 12.47 -4.14 -16.80
C ARG A 213 11.73 -3.02 -16.09
N CYS A 214 11.77 -1.83 -16.66
CA CYS A 214 11.01 -0.68 -16.18
C CYS A 214 9.68 -0.55 -16.93
N GLU A 215 8.61 -1.01 -16.27
CA GLU A 215 7.25 -0.96 -16.82
C GLU A 215 6.52 0.30 -16.33
N VAL A 216 5.61 0.82 -17.16
CA VAL A 216 4.89 2.07 -16.84
C VAL A 216 3.85 1.78 -15.77
N VAL A 217 3.86 2.55 -14.69
CA VAL A 217 2.82 2.45 -13.65
C VAL A 217 1.51 3.00 -14.21
N THR A 218 0.45 2.20 -14.13
CA THR A 218 -0.89 2.58 -14.57
C THR A 218 -1.95 2.15 -13.57
N CYS A 219 -2.88 3.04 -13.28
CA CYS A 219 -4.05 2.78 -12.45
C CYS A 219 -5.28 2.50 -13.31
N GLU A 220 -6.00 1.43 -12.97
CA GLU A 220 -7.25 1.05 -13.65
C GLU A 220 -8.42 1.93 -13.23
N LEU A 221 -9.29 2.27 -14.18
CA LEU A 221 -10.50 3.07 -13.95
C LEU A 221 -11.73 2.25 -14.32
N GLU A 222 -12.48 1.77 -13.32
CA GLU A 222 -13.75 1.07 -13.59
C GLU A 222 -14.70 2.02 -14.34
N ARG A 223 -15.31 1.55 -15.43
CA ARG A 223 -16.06 2.42 -16.35
C ARG A 223 -17.49 2.73 -15.89
N THR A 224 -17.80 2.58 -14.60
CA THR A 224 -19.20 2.51 -14.10
C THR A 224 -19.44 3.39 -12.87
N TYR A 225 -19.27 4.70 -13.05
CA TYR A 225 -19.62 5.71 -12.02
C TYR A 225 -20.70 6.67 -12.53
N SER A 226 -21.93 6.17 -12.69
CA SER A 226 -23.03 6.90 -13.34
C SER A 226 -23.50 8.19 -12.65
N SER A 227 -23.06 8.45 -11.42
CA SER A 227 -23.41 9.66 -10.65
C SER A 227 -22.37 10.79 -10.71
N VAL A 228 -21.19 10.55 -11.28
CA VAL A 228 -20.08 11.52 -11.34
C VAL A 228 -19.57 11.68 -12.77
N THR A 229 -19.31 12.93 -13.14
CA THR A 229 -18.53 13.28 -14.32
C THR A 229 -17.06 13.31 -13.94
N VAL A 230 -16.22 12.59 -14.68
CA VAL A 230 -14.77 12.50 -14.43
C VAL A 230 -14.01 13.26 -15.52
N ARG A 231 -13.05 14.09 -15.12
CA ARG A 231 -12.09 14.79 -16.00
C ARG A 231 -10.66 14.32 -15.74
N GLY A 232 -9.81 14.38 -16.76
CA GLY A 232 -8.43 13.88 -16.70
C GLY A 232 -8.24 12.44 -17.21
N VAL A 233 -9.32 11.77 -17.61
CA VAL A 233 -9.27 10.42 -18.20
C VAL A 233 -8.58 10.46 -19.58
N PRO A 234 -7.67 9.52 -19.91
CA PRO A 234 -7.07 9.40 -21.24
C PRO A 234 -8.11 9.22 -22.35
N ALA A 235 -7.80 9.77 -23.54
CA ALA A 235 -8.57 9.48 -24.74
C ALA A 235 -8.56 7.97 -25.05
N ASN A 236 -9.60 7.48 -25.71
CA ASN A 236 -9.77 6.08 -26.14
C ASN A 236 -9.82 5.02 -25.02
N GLY A 237 -9.79 5.43 -23.74
CA GLY A 237 -9.91 4.52 -22.60
C GLY A 237 -8.63 3.72 -22.31
N GLU A 238 -7.46 4.29 -22.62
CA GLU A 238 -6.16 3.80 -22.12
C GLU A 238 -6.07 3.87 -20.58
N PRO A 239 -5.27 3.00 -19.93
CA PRO A 239 -5.01 3.06 -18.50
C PRO A 239 -4.38 4.39 -18.05
N VAL A 240 -4.70 4.84 -16.83
CA VAL A 240 -4.25 6.14 -16.34
C VAL A 240 -2.82 6.04 -15.80
N LYS A 241 -1.87 6.72 -16.44
CA LYS A 241 -0.44 6.68 -16.05
C LYS A 241 -0.20 7.36 -14.70
N TYR A 242 0.86 6.94 -14.00
CA TYR A 242 1.36 7.55 -12.77
C TYR A 242 1.42 9.08 -12.82
N GLY A 243 1.14 9.71 -11.67
CA GLY A 243 1.18 11.16 -11.49
C GLY A 243 0.06 11.92 -12.19
N LYS A 244 -0.87 11.23 -12.87
CA LYS A 244 -2.09 11.84 -13.40
C LYS A 244 -3.18 11.87 -12.34
N THR A 245 -3.81 13.03 -12.23
CA THR A 245 -4.93 13.30 -11.32
C THR A 245 -6.26 13.31 -12.08
N LEU A 246 -7.23 12.57 -11.56
CA LEU A 246 -8.62 12.61 -11.99
C LEU A 246 -9.39 13.60 -11.12
N TYR A 247 -10.25 14.38 -11.76
CA TYR A 247 -11.10 15.39 -11.14
C TYR A 247 -12.54 14.96 -11.24
N PHE A 248 -13.24 14.90 -10.11
CA PHE A 248 -14.62 14.46 -10.02
C PHE A 248 -15.56 15.65 -9.81
N THR A 249 -16.72 15.62 -10.47
CA THR A 249 -17.84 16.55 -10.25
C THR A 249 -19.15 15.77 -10.33
N CYS A 250 -20.20 16.14 -9.59
CA CYS A 250 -21.50 15.50 -9.75
C CYS A 250 -22.09 15.79 -11.13
N ALA A 251 -22.75 14.79 -11.72
CA ALA A 251 -23.35 14.90 -13.05
C ALA A 251 -24.73 15.60 -13.04
N GLU A 252 -25.42 15.55 -11.90
CA GLU A 252 -26.74 16.17 -11.67
C GLU A 252 -26.60 17.41 -10.78
N ASP A 253 -27.37 18.46 -11.08
CA ASP A 253 -27.52 19.63 -10.22
C ASP A 253 -28.16 19.27 -8.86
N GLY A 254 -27.85 20.05 -7.82
CA GLY A 254 -28.38 19.81 -6.48
C GLY A 254 -27.74 18.62 -5.75
N ARG A 255 -26.60 18.11 -6.23
CA ARG A 255 -25.77 17.10 -5.56
C ARG A 255 -24.40 17.64 -5.20
N THR A 256 -23.81 17.09 -4.15
CA THR A 256 -22.46 17.43 -3.69
C THR A 256 -21.59 16.19 -3.55
N ILE A 257 -20.27 16.39 -3.64
CA ILE A 257 -19.27 15.33 -3.52
C ILE A 257 -19.04 15.00 -2.05
N ARG A 258 -19.01 13.71 -1.76
CA ARG A 258 -18.54 13.12 -0.51
C ARG A 258 -17.33 12.24 -0.78
N GLY A 259 -16.19 12.59 -0.19
CA GLY A 259 -14.88 12.01 -0.46
C GLY A 259 -13.97 13.02 -1.16
N GLU A 260 -12.82 12.55 -1.63
CA GLU A 260 -11.85 13.41 -2.31
C GLU A 260 -12.32 13.80 -3.72
N ARG A 261 -12.24 15.09 -4.03
CA ARG A 261 -12.59 15.65 -5.36
C ARG A 261 -11.52 15.37 -6.43
N GLU A 262 -10.31 15.07 -5.97
CA GLU A 262 -9.09 14.94 -6.77
C GLU A 262 -8.35 13.68 -6.31
N VAL A 263 -8.10 12.77 -7.26
CA VAL A 263 -7.49 11.46 -6.97
C VAL A 263 -6.37 11.19 -7.96
N THR A 264 -5.17 10.93 -7.47
CA THR A 264 -3.96 10.79 -8.28
C THR A 264 -3.50 9.34 -8.34
N CYS A 265 -3.06 8.89 -9.51
CA CYS A 265 -2.44 7.58 -9.67
C CYS A 265 -1.04 7.58 -9.03
N THR A 266 -0.84 6.77 -7.98
CA THR A 266 0.39 6.73 -7.17
C THR A 266 1.43 5.79 -7.80
N SER A 267 2.66 5.79 -7.26
CA SER A 267 3.76 4.94 -7.73
C SER A 267 3.54 3.45 -7.49
N THR A 268 2.57 3.06 -6.66
CA THR A 268 2.20 1.65 -6.43
C THR A 268 1.22 1.10 -7.48
N GLY A 269 0.69 1.95 -8.37
CA GLY A 269 -0.40 1.60 -9.28
C GLY A 269 -1.79 1.68 -8.62
N GLU A 270 -1.87 2.21 -7.41
CA GLU A 270 -3.13 2.46 -6.70
C GLU A 270 -3.56 3.93 -6.79
N TRP A 271 -4.83 4.19 -6.50
CA TRP A 271 -5.37 5.54 -6.42
C TRP A 271 -5.13 6.15 -5.04
N SER A 272 -4.75 7.43 -4.98
CA SER A 272 -4.43 8.12 -3.73
C SER A 272 -5.57 8.21 -2.70
N ALA A 273 -6.80 7.96 -3.14
CA ALA A 273 -8.01 7.88 -2.32
C ALA A 273 -9.08 7.04 -3.04
N PRO A 274 -10.05 6.44 -2.32
CA PRO A 274 -11.24 5.87 -2.93
C PRO A 274 -12.07 6.92 -3.68
N PHE A 275 -12.69 6.53 -4.79
CA PHE A 275 -13.48 7.47 -5.59
C PHE A 275 -14.69 8.04 -4.84
N PRO A 276 -15.01 9.34 -5.03
CA PRO A 276 -16.09 10.01 -4.31
C PRO A 276 -17.48 9.56 -4.75
N LYS A 277 -18.47 9.78 -3.87
CA LYS A 277 -19.90 9.57 -4.15
C LYS A 277 -20.63 10.91 -4.21
N CYS A 278 -21.69 10.98 -5.01
CA CYS A 278 -22.55 12.16 -5.10
C CYS A 278 -23.82 11.98 -4.27
N GLU A 279 -23.94 12.75 -3.19
CA GLU A 279 -25.11 12.77 -2.30
C GLU A 279 -25.99 13.99 -2.63
N ALA A 280 -27.29 13.87 -2.38
CA ALA A 280 -28.21 15.00 -2.58
C ALA A 280 -27.92 16.09 -1.54
N ILE A 281 -27.87 17.36 -1.98
CA ILE A 281 -27.79 18.50 -1.08
C ILE A 281 -29.15 18.64 -0.41
N THR A 282 -29.17 18.66 0.92
CA THR A 282 -30.41 18.78 1.70
C THR A 282 -30.25 19.70 2.90
N CYS A 283 -31.26 20.52 3.16
CA CYS A 283 -31.38 21.38 4.33
C CYS A 283 -32.11 20.68 5.47
N ALA A 284 -31.72 21.02 6.71
CA ALA A 284 -32.33 20.46 7.92
C ALA A 284 -33.83 20.79 8.00
N ARG A 285 -34.64 19.78 8.35
CA ARG A 285 -36.07 19.96 8.59
C ARG A 285 -36.31 20.44 10.02
N GLU A 286 -36.37 21.75 10.20
CA GLU A 286 -36.64 22.37 11.50
C GLU A 286 -38.13 22.31 11.89
N LYS A 287 -38.41 22.42 13.20
CA LYS A 287 -39.78 22.47 13.72
C LYS A 287 -40.37 23.87 13.51
N ILE A 288 -41.40 23.96 12.67
CA ILE A 288 -42.12 25.21 12.40
C ILE A 288 -43.19 25.43 13.48
N HIS A 289 -43.26 26.65 14.02
CA HIS A 289 -44.20 27.01 15.08
C HIS A 289 -45.65 27.07 14.57
N THR A 290 -46.63 26.71 15.42
CA THR A 290 -48.04 26.55 15.03
C THR A 290 -48.74 27.86 14.60
N SER A 291 -48.21 29.03 14.97
CA SER A 291 -48.70 30.33 14.49
C SER A 291 -48.34 30.63 13.03
N ILE A 292 -47.56 29.76 12.38
CA ILE A 292 -47.05 29.94 11.02
C ILE A 292 -47.66 28.85 10.11
N HIS A 293 -48.27 29.28 9.01
CA HIS A 293 -48.67 28.42 7.90
C HIS A 293 -47.58 28.44 6.82
N VAL A 294 -47.04 27.27 6.49
CA VAL A 294 -46.00 27.06 5.48
C VAL A 294 -46.56 26.33 4.26
N ARG A 295 -46.11 26.73 3.06
CA ARG A 295 -46.37 26.03 1.79
C ARG A 295 -45.06 25.66 1.11
N GLY A 296 -45.07 24.58 0.32
CA GLY A 296 -43.88 24.04 -0.34
C GLY A 296 -43.06 23.05 0.50
N LEU A 297 -43.43 22.81 1.77
CA LEU A 297 -42.75 21.83 2.63
C LEU A 297 -43.14 20.40 2.23
N PRO A 298 -42.19 19.49 1.91
CA PRO A 298 -42.52 18.13 1.47
C PRO A 298 -43.26 17.30 2.52
N THR A 299 -44.16 16.44 2.04
CA THR A 299 -44.93 15.43 2.80
C THR A 299 -44.07 14.24 3.19
N GLY A 300 -43.16 14.44 4.15
CA GLY A 300 -42.33 13.40 4.76
C GLY A 300 -41.48 13.96 5.89
N ASN A 301 -40.94 13.10 6.75
CA ASN A 301 -40.11 13.53 7.88
C ASN A 301 -38.61 13.71 7.53
N GLY A 302 -38.23 13.42 6.29
CA GLY A 302 -36.85 13.56 5.81
C GLY A 302 -36.38 15.02 5.64
N PRO A 303 -35.07 15.23 5.44
CA PRO A 303 -34.51 16.55 5.15
C PRO A 303 -35.00 17.07 3.79
N VAL A 304 -34.91 18.38 3.58
CA VAL A 304 -35.52 19.05 2.41
C VAL A 304 -34.48 19.24 1.31
N ILE A 305 -34.78 18.80 0.09
CA ILE A 305 -33.83 18.86 -1.04
C ILE A 305 -33.50 20.29 -1.48
N TYR A 306 -32.30 20.47 -2.02
CA TYR A 306 -31.83 21.68 -2.69
C TYR A 306 -32.87 22.31 -3.64
N GLY A 307 -32.89 23.64 -3.72
CA GLY A 307 -33.79 24.40 -4.59
C GLY A 307 -35.24 24.46 -4.10
N THR A 308 -35.62 23.68 -3.08
CA THR A 308 -36.97 23.76 -2.48
C THR A 308 -37.21 25.15 -1.91
N LYS A 309 -38.36 25.73 -2.27
CA LYS A 309 -38.81 27.05 -1.82
C LYS A 309 -39.96 26.90 -0.81
N LEU A 310 -39.77 27.46 0.39
CA LEU A 310 -40.78 27.52 1.43
C LEU A 310 -41.40 28.92 1.49
N TYR A 311 -42.73 28.97 1.47
CA TYR A 311 -43.51 30.21 1.57
C TYR A 311 -44.22 30.28 2.91
N PHE A 312 -44.04 31.38 3.64
CA PHE A 312 -44.55 31.54 5.00
C PHE A 312 -45.63 32.62 5.11
N SER A 313 -46.62 32.36 5.95
CA SER A 313 -47.74 33.26 6.26
C SER A 313 -48.21 33.01 7.69
N CYS A 314 -48.86 33.98 8.33
CA CYS A 314 -49.40 33.77 9.67
C CYS A 314 -50.74 33.04 9.64
N ALA A 315 -50.96 32.15 10.62
CA ALA A 315 -52.18 31.34 10.73
C ALA A 315 -53.45 32.18 10.99
N HIS A 316 -53.29 33.37 11.57
CA HIS A 316 -54.36 34.32 11.84
C HIS A 316 -54.09 35.67 11.16
N SER A 317 -55.14 36.32 10.65
CA SER A 317 -55.07 37.64 10.00
C SER A 317 -54.68 38.79 10.95
N SER A 318 -54.77 38.59 12.27
CA SER A 318 -54.39 39.55 13.31
C SER A 318 -52.91 39.48 13.73
N MET A 319 -52.08 38.75 12.97
CA MET A 319 -50.66 38.54 13.25
C MET A 319 -49.79 39.07 12.12
N VAL A 320 -48.65 39.67 12.46
CA VAL A 320 -47.68 40.21 11.52
C VAL A 320 -46.51 39.24 11.36
N LEU A 321 -46.12 39.00 10.11
CA LEU A 321 -44.97 38.16 9.76
C LEU A 321 -43.68 38.99 9.85
N HIS A 322 -42.79 38.64 10.77
CA HIS A 322 -41.47 39.24 10.93
C HIS A 322 -40.39 38.27 10.42
N GLY A 323 -39.75 38.62 9.30
CA GLY A 323 -38.71 37.82 8.66
C GLY A 323 -38.96 37.64 7.15
N ALA A 324 -38.26 36.69 6.54
CA ALA A 324 -38.39 36.40 5.11
C ALA A 324 -39.70 35.65 4.81
N ARG A 325 -40.43 36.11 3.78
CA ARG A 325 -41.66 35.42 3.28
C ARG A 325 -41.38 34.18 2.45
N GLU A 326 -40.20 34.13 1.83
CA GLU A 326 -39.69 33.04 0.99
C GLU A 326 -38.32 32.66 1.53
N VAL A 327 -38.09 31.36 1.75
CA VAL A 327 -36.81 30.80 2.17
C VAL A 327 -36.49 29.61 1.28
N VAL A 328 -35.27 29.56 0.76
CA VAL A 328 -34.83 28.57 -0.23
C VAL A 328 -33.75 27.68 0.37
N CYS A 329 -33.77 26.39 0.07
CA CYS A 329 -32.65 25.50 0.40
C CYS A 329 -31.50 25.72 -0.59
N LEU A 330 -30.37 26.24 -0.11
CA LEU A 330 -29.19 26.60 -0.91
C LEU A 330 -28.28 25.41 -1.21
N ASP A 331 -27.34 25.61 -2.13
CA ASP A 331 -26.32 24.65 -2.55
C ASP A 331 -25.33 24.26 -1.44
N ASN A 332 -25.11 25.15 -0.48
CA ASN A 332 -24.33 24.86 0.73
C ASN A 332 -25.10 24.02 1.79
N GLY A 333 -26.33 23.57 1.50
CA GLY A 333 -27.17 22.80 2.43
C GLY A 333 -27.79 23.62 3.56
N GLN A 334 -27.74 24.95 3.49
CA GLN A 334 -28.36 25.86 4.46
C GLN A 334 -29.60 26.55 3.90
N TRP A 335 -30.48 26.99 4.80
CA TRP A 335 -31.61 27.84 4.44
C TRP A 335 -31.14 29.26 4.13
N SER A 336 -31.68 29.87 3.08
CA SER A 336 -31.28 31.21 2.61
C SER A 336 -31.56 32.35 3.60
N ASN A 337 -32.40 32.11 4.60
CA ASN A 337 -32.78 33.00 5.69
C ASN A 337 -33.19 32.16 6.90
N MET A 338 -33.13 32.73 8.10
CA MET A 338 -33.82 32.17 9.26
C MET A 338 -35.35 32.15 9.05
N PHE A 339 -36.04 31.16 9.62
CA PHE A 339 -37.50 31.07 9.53
C PHE A 339 -38.18 32.26 10.24
N PRO A 340 -39.24 32.85 9.66
CA PRO A 340 -39.89 34.03 10.21
C PRO A 340 -40.72 33.71 11.46
N ARG A 341 -41.03 34.73 12.25
CA ARG A 341 -41.95 34.64 13.39
C ARG A 341 -43.26 35.38 13.12
N CYS A 342 -44.38 34.86 13.65
CA CYS A 342 -45.68 35.52 13.61
C CYS A 342 -46.05 36.03 14.99
N GLU A 343 -46.15 37.35 15.13
CA GLU A 343 -46.45 38.02 16.40
C GLU A 343 -47.79 38.74 16.31
N LYS A 344 -48.52 38.82 17.42
CA LYS A 344 -49.70 39.69 17.49
C LYS A 344 -49.23 41.13 17.28
N GLN A 345 -49.97 41.89 16.47
CA GLN A 345 -49.71 43.31 16.35
C GLN A 345 -49.78 43.94 17.76
N PRO A 346 -48.72 44.62 18.24
CA PRO A 346 -48.78 45.27 19.54
C PRO A 346 -49.87 46.34 19.48
N VAL A 347 -50.83 46.29 20.42
CA VAL A 347 -51.70 47.44 20.66
C VAL A 347 -50.80 48.52 21.27
N PRO A 348 -50.60 49.69 20.64
CA PRO A 348 -49.74 50.72 21.19
C PRO A 348 -50.22 51.16 22.58
N ASP A 349 -49.31 51.56 23.47
CA ASP A 349 -49.69 52.07 24.79
C ASP A 349 -50.65 53.27 24.65
N GLY A 350 -51.81 53.17 25.29
CA GLY A 350 -52.88 54.17 25.18
C GLY A 350 -53.87 53.96 24.02
N SER A 351 -53.68 52.95 23.18
CA SER A 351 -54.65 52.49 22.17
C SER A 351 -55.55 51.37 22.72
N CYS A 352 -56.76 51.27 22.20
CA CYS A 352 -57.73 50.23 22.55
C CYS A 352 -57.74 49.10 21.52
N GLY A 353 -57.99 47.87 21.99
CA GLY A 353 -58.43 46.77 21.12
C GLY A 353 -59.88 46.95 20.65
N PRO A 354 -60.47 45.95 19.98
CA PRO A 354 -61.88 45.94 19.59
C PRO A 354 -62.82 46.31 20.77
N PRO A 355 -63.92 47.03 20.51
CA PRO A 355 -64.85 47.45 21.56
C PRO A 355 -65.56 46.25 22.22
N PRO A 356 -66.00 46.39 23.48
CA PRO A 356 -66.85 45.38 24.13
C PRO A 356 -68.13 45.13 23.31
N PRO A 357 -68.63 43.89 23.26
CA PRO A 357 -69.90 43.60 22.60
C PRO A 357 -71.06 44.23 23.39
N VAL A 358 -71.92 44.97 22.70
CA VAL A 358 -73.16 45.53 23.25
C VAL A 358 -74.32 44.63 22.83
N GLU A 359 -75.06 44.07 23.79
CA GLU A 359 -76.20 43.20 23.47
C GLU A 359 -77.28 43.95 22.67
N PHE A 360 -77.80 43.28 21.63
CA PHE A 360 -78.83 43.79 20.73
C PHE A 360 -78.45 45.10 20.02
N ALA A 361 -77.15 45.29 19.73
CA ALA A 361 -76.64 46.41 18.95
C ALA A 361 -75.59 45.96 17.92
N ASP A 362 -75.58 46.62 16.77
CA ASP A 362 -74.61 46.40 15.69
C ASP A 362 -73.71 47.63 15.52
N ILE A 363 -72.42 47.44 15.22
CA ILE A 363 -71.50 48.55 14.93
C ILE A 363 -71.77 49.04 13.50
N VAL A 364 -72.26 50.27 13.39
CA VAL A 364 -72.61 50.90 12.09
C VAL A 364 -71.54 51.84 11.57
N ARG A 365 -70.61 52.29 12.42
CA ARG A 365 -69.53 53.20 12.01
C ARG A 365 -68.27 53.02 12.86
N GLY A 366 -67.11 53.29 12.26
CA GLY A 366 -65.83 53.40 12.98
C GLY A 366 -65.11 52.08 13.25
N SER A 367 -65.54 50.95 12.70
CA SER A 367 -64.86 49.65 12.90
C SER A 367 -63.38 49.69 12.47
N LYS A 368 -62.48 49.31 13.37
CA LYS A 368 -61.02 49.21 13.19
C LYS A 368 -60.48 47.98 13.92
N VAL A 369 -59.26 47.54 13.57
CA VAL A 369 -58.56 46.44 14.28
C VAL A 369 -57.86 46.95 15.55
N VAL A 370 -57.39 48.20 15.52
CA VAL A 370 -56.76 48.93 16.64
C VAL A 370 -57.29 50.36 16.63
N TYR A 371 -57.56 50.90 17.81
CA TYR A 371 -58.17 52.21 18.02
C TYR A 371 -57.19 53.14 18.75
N SER A 372 -56.82 54.26 18.13
CA SER A 372 -56.01 55.29 18.78
C SER A 372 -56.83 56.10 19.79
N HIS A 373 -56.16 56.81 20.70
CA HIS A 373 -56.84 57.80 21.56
C HIS A 373 -57.70 58.76 20.72
N GLY A 374 -58.98 58.88 21.05
CA GLY A 374 -59.95 59.71 20.34
C GLY A 374 -60.72 59.00 19.23
N ASP A 375 -60.29 57.82 18.78
CA ASP A 375 -61.09 57.00 17.87
C ASP A 375 -62.38 56.51 18.55
N TRP A 376 -63.46 56.40 17.77
CA TRP A 376 -64.77 56.03 18.26
C TRP A 376 -65.48 55.02 17.35
N VAL A 377 -66.41 54.28 17.93
CA VAL A 377 -67.34 53.39 17.22
C VAL A 377 -68.77 53.85 17.47
N GLU A 378 -69.61 53.77 16.44
CA GLU A 378 -71.04 54.03 16.55
C GLU A 378 -71.81 52.71 16.53
N PHE A 379 -72.70 52.56 17.50
CA PHE A 379 -73.57 51.42 17.66
C PHE A 379 -75.02 51.82 17.36
N GLN A 380 -75.71 51.00 16.59
CA GLN A 380 -77.15 51.11 16.38
C GLN A 380 -77.86 49.95 17.07
N CYS A 381 -78.85 50.24 17.91
CA CYS A 381 -79.69 49.19 18.46
C CYS A 381 -80.44 48.45 17.35
N GLN A 382 -80.54 47.13 17.48
CA GLN A 382 -81.31 46.28 16.58
C GLN A 382 -82.79 46.67 16.58
N PRO A 383 -83.55 46.33 15.51
CA PRO A 383 -84.97 46.65 15.42
C PRO A 383 -85.74 46.27 16.69
N TYR A 384 -86.63 47.16 17.13
CA TYR A 384 -87.40 47.06 18.38
C TYR A 384 -86.61 47.16 19.69
N TYR A 385 -85.32 47.49 19.69
CA TYR A 385 -84.57 47.87 20.90
C TYR A 385 -84.29 49.37 20.91
N LEU A 386 -84.37 49.99 22.09
CA LEU A 386 -84.11 51.42 22.29
C LEU A 386 -82.87 51.63 23.17
N LEU A 387 -82.09 52.66 22.84
CA LEU A 387 -80.97 53.09 23.66
C LEU A 387 -81.47 53.59 25.02
N GLU A 388 -80.90 53.10 26.12
CA GLU A 388 -81.32 53.50 27.47
C GLU A 388 -80.88 54.94 27.82
N SER A 389 -81.73 55.92 27.49
CA SER A 389 -81.48 57.35 27.66
C SER A 389 -81.67 57.85 29.09
N ARG A 390 -80.98 57.26 30.06
CA ARG A 390 -80.91 57.82 31.43
C ARG A 390 -79.86 58.96 31.48
N ASN A 391 -80.24 60.10 30.90
CA ASN A 391 -79.44 61.33 30.68
C ASN A 391 -78.40 61.23 29.54
N TRP A 392 -78.77 61.68 28.33
CA TRP A 392 -77.88 62.17 27.24
C TRP A 392 -76.63 61.35 26.83
N TYR A 393 -76.51 60.07 27.16
CA TYR A 393 -75.42 59.23 26.65
C TYR A 393 -75.50 59.06 25.12
N PRO A 394 -74.38 59.20 24.39
CA PRO A 394 -74.35 59.06 22.95
C PRO A 394 -74.48 57.59 22.49
N SER A 395 -74.85 57.38 21.23
CA SER A 395 -74.85 56.09 20.51
C SER A 395 -73.43 55.59 20.15
N TRP A 396 -72.39 56.17 20.73
CA TRP A 396 -71.00 55.82 20.45
C TRP A 396 -70.20 55.55 21.73
N MET A 397 -69.16 54.75 21.56
CA MET A 397 -68.07 54.59 22.53
C MET A 397 -66.79 55.19 21.95
N GLN A 398 -65.94 55.78 22.78
CA GLN A 398 -64.66 56.37 22.37
C GLN A 398 -63.50 55.72 23.13
N CYS A 399 -62.41 55.43 22.42
CA CYS A 399 -61.16 54.99 23.03
C CYS A 399 -60.46 56.19 23.70
N LYS A 400 -60.27 56.13 25.02
CA LYS A 400 -59.50 57.10 25.79
C LYS A 400 -58.42 56.38 26.59
N ASN A 401 -57.15 56.61 26.22
CA ASN A 401 -55.97 56.08 26.92
C ASN A 401 -56.05 54.56 27.19
N GLY A 402 -56.39 53.79 26.16
CA GLY A 402 -56.46 52.32 26.21
C GLY A 402 -57.71 51.74 26.87
N LYS A 403 -58.69 52.57 27.25
CA LYS A 403 -60.00 52.11 27.76
C LYS A 403 -61.15 52.68 26.93
N TRP A 404 -62.25 51.94 26.86
CA TRP A 404 -63.47 52.41 26.23
C TRP A 404 -64.27 53.26 27.20
N GLU A 405 -64.69 54.44 26.76
CA GLU A 405 -65.63 55.30 27.49
C GLU A 405 -67.06 55.00 27.00
N ASN A 406 -68.04 55.15 27.91
CA ASN A 406 -69.46 54.82 27.68
C ASN A 406 -69.78 53.31 27.58
N GLU A 407 -69.00 52.44 28.25
CA GLU A 407 -69.29 51.00 28.41
C GLU A 407 -70.67 50.69 29.05
N SER A 408 -71.32 51.69 29.65
CA SER A 408 -72.70 51.61 30.16
C SER A 408 -73.78 51.57 29.07
N MET A 409 -73.42 51.78 27.79
CA MET A 409 -74.34 51.72 26.65
C MET A 409 -75.05 50.36 26.59
N ARG A 410 -76.38 50.38 26.51
CA ARG A 410 -77.19 49.16 26.40
C ARG A 410 -78.49 49.44 25.67
N CYS A 411 -78.86 48.52 24.78
CA CYS A 411 -80.09 48.53 24.02
C CYS A 411 -81.14 47.73 24.79
N ARG A 412 -82.15 48.39 25.34
CA ARG A 412 -83.25 47.74 26.07
C ARG A 412 -84.44 47.52 25.16
N ARG A 413 -85.07 46.35 25.31
CA ARG A 413 -86.40 46.11 24.76
C ARG A 413 -87.40 47.06 25.45
N PRO A 414 -88.26 47.77 24.70
CA PRO A 414 -89.26 48.64 25.29
C PRO A 414 -90.23 47.83 26.15
N CYS A 415 -90.65 48.41 27.27
CA CYS A 415 -91.82 47.91 27.99
C CYS A 415 -93.02 47.99 27.05
N THR A 416 -93.74 46.87 26.92
CA THR A 416 -94.96 46.80 26.11
C THR A 416 -96.15 46.44 26.99
N VAL A 417 -97.29 47.07 26.73
CA VAL A 417 -98.57 46.80 27.41
C VAL A 417 -99.56 46.39 26.34
N THR A 418 -100.27 45.28 26.54
CA THR A 418 -101.25 44.78 25.57
C THR A 418 -102.53 45.62 25.59
N LEU A 419 -103.32 45.59 24.51
CA LEU A 419 -104.66 46.21 24.52
C LEU A 419 -105.54 45.64 25.63
N GLU A 420 -105.45 44.33 25.91
CA GLU A 420 -106.19 43.69 27.01
C GLU A 420 -105.77 44.23 28.39
N ASP A 421 -104.48 44.48 28.62
CA ASP A 421 -103.99 45.13 29.85
C ASP A 421 -104.39 46.62 29.96
N MET A 422 -104.60 47.29 28.83
CA MET A 422 -105.08 48.68 28.77
C MET A 422 -106.58 48.76 29.07
N ASP A 423 -107.39 47.95 28.37
CA ASP A 423 -108.84 47.87 28.54
C ASP A 423 -109.20 47.51 29.98
N LYS A 424 -108.52 46.50 30.54
CA LYS A 424 -108.65 46.06 31.93
C LYS A 424 -108.32 47.15 32.97
N ARG A 425 -107.63 48.21 32.57
CA ARG A 425 -107.23 49.34 33.43
C ARG A 425 -107.90 50.67 33.06
N ASN A 426 -108.87 50.66 32.13
CA ASN A 426 -109.51 51.87 31.57
C ASN A 426 -108.46 52.90 31.09
N ILE A 427 -107.54 52.45 30.24
CA ILE A 427 -106.51 53.28 29.62
C ILE A 427 -106.70 53.25 28.10
N GLU A 428 -106.76 54.40 27.45
CA GLU A 428 -106.80 54.50 25.99
C GLU A 428 -105.61 55.33 25.44
N PHE A 429 -105.32 55.18 24.15
CA PHE A 429 -104.34 56.03 23.49
C PHE A 429 -104.83 57.48 23.44
N GLN A 430 -103.93 58.44 23.66
CA GLN A 430 -104.27 59.88 23.61
C GLN A 430 -104.62 60.35 22.17
N ARG A 431 -104.42 59.50 21.15
CA ARG A 431 -104.87 59.66 19.77
C ARG A 431 -105.25 58.28 19.21
N PRO A 432 -106.42 58.10 18.55
CA PRO A 432 -106.76 56.84 17.90
C PRO A 432 -105.72 56.45 16.84
N ARG A 433 -105.36 55.16 16.81
CA ARG A 433 -104.50 54.51 15.81
C ARG A 433 -104.94 53.06 15.68
N ASP A 434 -105.52 52.71 14.54
CA ASP A 434 -106.17 51.41 14.31
C ASP A 434 -105.17 50.25 14.09
N ASP A 435 -103.87 50.52 14.07
CA ASP A 435 -102.79 49.62 13.67
C ASP A 435 -101.90 49.10 14.82
N LEU A 436 -102.00 49.66 16.03
CA LEU A 436 -101.14 49.31 17.17
C LEU A 436 -101.76 48.25 18.10
N ARG A 437 -101.13 47.07 18.19
CA ARG A 437 -101.53 45.98 19.10
C ARG A 437 -100.98 46.09 20.53
N HIS A 438 -100.13 47.08 20.81
CA HIS A 438 -99.53 47.32 22.13
C HIS A 438 -99.00 48.75 22.25
N VAL A 439 -98.89 49.26 23.48
CA VAL A 439 -98.23 50.53 23.81
C VAL A 439 -96.72 50.31 23.87
N THR A 440 -95.92 51.27 23.41
CA THR A 440 -94.46 51.28 23.57
C THR A 440 -93.99 52.42 24.50
N HIS A 441 -92.77 52.32 25.02
CA HIS A 441 -92.24 53.35 25.92
C HIS A 441 -92.08 54.70 25.21
N GLY A 442 -92.91 55.68 25.58
CA GLY A 442 -92.93 57.03 25.01
C GLY A 442 -94.28 57.40 24.37
N ASP A 443 -95.13 56.41 24.09
CA ASP A 443 -96.52 56.66 23.71
C ASP A 443 -97.29 57.31 24.87
N ARG A 444 -98.20 58.23 24.51
CA ARG A 444 -99.05 58.93 25.49
C ARG A 444 -100.41 58.25 25.56
N THR A 445 -100.77 57.80 26.75
CA THR A 445 -102.10 57.26 27.08
C THR A 445 -102.85 58.21 28.01
N ARG A 446 -104.17 58.03 28.13
CA ARG A 446 -105.03 58.76 29.07
C ARG A 446 -106.05 57.81 29.72
N PRO A 447 -106.54 58.10 30.94
CA PRO A 447 -107.64 57.34 31.53
C PRO A 447 -108.94 57.57 30.77
N THR A 448 -109.76 56.54 30.61
CA THR A 448 -111.14 56.67 30.11
C THR A 448 -112.05 57.18 31.22
N THR A 449 -112.73 58.30 30.99
CA THR A 449 -113.79 58.81 31.89
C THR A 449 -115.13 58.14 31.54
N GLN A 450 -115.69 57.38 32.49
CA GLN A 450 -117.10 56.97 32.46
C GLN A 450 -117.98 58.09 33.04
N GLU A 451 -119.21 58.22 32.53
CA GLU A 451 -120.28 59.10 33.09
C GLU A 451 -120.80 58.59 34.44
#